data_AF-A0A526Q7U3-F1
#
_entry.id   AF-A0A526Q7U3-F1
#
_cell.length_a   1.000
_cell.length_b   1.000
_cell.length_c   1.000
_cell.angle_alpha   90.00
_cell.angle_beta   90.00
_cell.angle_gamma   90.00
#
_symmetry.space_group_name_H-M   'P 1'
#
loop_
_entity.id
_entity.type
_entity.pdbx_description
1 polymer ?
#
loop_
_entity_poly.entity_id
_entity_poly.type
_entity_poly.pdbx_seq_one_letter_code
_entity_poly.pdbx_strand_id
1 'polypeptide(L)' 'REQMCLAVRLLLERFPDLKLVPGKQPVFRGWEFRAPTTLNVAFGGAAQ' A
#
# COMPACT_ATOMS: atom_id res chain seq x y z
N ARG A 1 -16.61 2.14 -4.97
CA ARG A 1 -15.59 1.42 -5.79
C ARG A 1 -14.72 2.39 -6.59
N GLU A 2 -15.32 3.38 -7.27
CA GLU A 2 -14.61 4.37 -8.10
C GLU A 2 -13.48 5.10 -7.37
N GLN A 3 -13.72 5.55 -6.13
CA GLN A 3 -12.71 6.20 -5.30
C GLN A 3 -11.48 5.32 -5.06
N MET A 4 -11.66 4.02 -4.82
CA MET A 4 -10.55 3.07 -4.63
C MET A 4 -9.76 2.89 -5.92
N CYS A 5 -10.46 2.75 -7.05
CA CYS A 5 -9.80 2.62 -8.35
C CYS A 5 -8.98 3.87 -8.71
N LEU A 6 -9.54 5.06 -8.49
CA LEU A 6 -8.85 6.32 -8.72
C LEU A 6 -7.62 6.46 -7.81
N ALA A 7 -7.78 6.19 -6.50
CA ALA A 7 -6.70 6.29 -5.53
C ALA A 7 -5.55 5.33 -5.84
N VAL A 8 -5.85 4.06 -6.16
CA VAL A 8 -4.83 3.06 -6.51
C VAL A 8 -4.14 3.43 -7.82
N ARG A 9 -4.89 3.91 -8.82
CA ARG A 9 -4.32 4.35 -10.10
C ARG A 9 -3.33 5.49 -9.91
N LEU A 10 -3.73 6.57 -9.24
CA LEU A 10 -2.86 7.73 -9.00
C LEU A 10 -1.62 7.37 -8.20
N LEU A 11 -1.75 6.45 -7.23
CA LEU A 11 -0.62 5.97 -6.42
C LEU A 11 0.41 5.22 -7.27
N LEU A 12 -0.03 4.29 -8.12
CA LEU A 12 0.85 3.48 -8.95
C LEU A 12 1.44 4.25 -10.14
N GLU A 13 0.71 5.22 -10.70
CA GLU A 13 1.24 6.13 -11.73
C GLU A 13 2.39 6.98 -11.16
N ARG A 14 2.26 7.45 -9.90
CA ARG A 14 3.30 8.26 -9.25
C ARG A 14 4.50 7.43 -8.77
N PHE A 15 4.26 6.20 -8.34
CA PHE A 15 5.27 5.32 -7.76
C PHE A 15 5.24 3.95 -8.46
N PRO A 16 5.78 3.87 -9.69
CA PRO A 16 5.71 2.64 -10.49
C PRO A 16 6.42 1.45 -9.84
N ASP A 17 7.43 1.72 -9.00
CA ASP A 17 8.19 0.71 -8.26
C ASP A 17 7.74 0.55 -6.80
N LEU A 18 6.50 0.93 -6.45
CA LEU A 18 5.94 0.71 -5.12
C LEU A 18 5.78 -0.79 -4.83
N LYS A 19 6.44 -1.28 -3.78
CA LYS A 19 6.46 -2.70 -3.40
C LYS A 19 6.16 -2.86 -1.91
N LEU A 20 5.62 -4.00 -1.51
CA LEU A 20 5.49 -4.33 -0.08
C LEU A 20 6.86 -4.63 0.51
N VAL A 21 7.11 -4.19 1.75
CA VAL A 21 8.36 -4.52 2.46
C VAL A 21 8.34 -6.01 2.80
N PRO A 22 9.32 -6.81 2.33
CA PRO A 22 9.43 -8.22 2.68
C PRO A 22 9.51 -8.42 4.20
N GLY A 23 8.82 -9.43 4.72
CA GLY A 23 8.80 -9.75 6.15
C GLY A 23 7.96 -8.83 7.03
N LYS A 24 7.40 -7.72 6.52
CA LYS A 24 6.51 -6.82 7.28
C LYS A 24 5.05 -6.95 6.85
N GLN A 25 4.45 -8.09 7.16
CA GLN A 25 3.06 -8.38 6.79
C GLN A 25 2.07 -7.47 7.54
N PRO A 26 0.94 -7.09 6.91
CA PRO A 26 -0.11 -6.33 7.58
C PRO A 26 -0.74 -7.17 8.69
N VAL A 27 -0.90 -6.59 9.88
CA VAL A 27 -1.59 -7.22 11.01
C VAL A 27 -2.99 -6.65 11.11
N PHE A 28 -3.98 -7.52 11.04
CA PHE A 28 -5.39 -7.17 11.20
C PHE A 28 -5.78 -7.39 12.66
N ARG A 29 -6.28 -6.33 13.32
CA ARG A 29 -6.72 -6.40 14.72
C ARG A 29 -8.21 -6.06 14.79
N GLY A 30 -8.96 -6.84 15.56
CA GLY A 30 -10.39 -6.65 15.71
C GLY A 30 -11.22 -7.31 14.62
N TRP A 31 -12.52 -7.38 14.88
CA TRP A 31 -13.51 -8.17 14.14
C TRP A 31 -14.53 -7.29 13.40
N GLU A 32 -14.64 -6.01 13.76
CA GLU A 32 -15.57 -5.05 13.17
C GLU A 32 -15.04 -4.32 11.93
N PHE A 33 -13.71 -4.12 11.81
CA PHE A 33 -13.11 -3.45 10.65
C PHE A 33 -11.84 -4.20 10.23
N ARG A 34 -11.90 -4.96 9.13
CA ARG A 34 -10.77 -5.73 8.59
C ARG A 34 -9.80 -4.87 7.79
N ALA A 35 -9.35 -3.76 8.38
CA ALA A 35 -8.28 -2.94 7.83
C ALA A 35 -7.04 -3.08 8.73
N PRO A 36 -5.85 -3.27 8.15
CA PRO A 36 -4.63 -3.24 8.94
C PRO A 36 -4.36 -1.79 9.37
N THR A 37 -3.84 -1.60 10.58
CA THR A 37 -3.44 -0.26 11.05
C THR A 37 -2.21 0.27 10.32
N THR A 38 -1.48 -0.61 9.63
CA THR A 38 -0.22 -0.27 8.95
C THR A 38 0.01 -1.20 7.77
N LEU A 39 0.45 -0.63 6.64
CA LEU A 39 0.92 -1.33 5.46
C LEU A 39 2.32 -0.83 5.12
N ASN A 40 3.33 -1.68 5.25
CA ASN A 40 4.73 -1.29 5.00
C ASN A 40 5.05 -1.40 3.51
N VAL A 41 5.46 -0.29 2.90
CA VAL A 41 5.83 -0.21 1.48
C VAL A 41 7.24 0.35 1.31
N ALA A 42 7.89 -0.02 0.22
CA ALA A 42 9.19 0.48 -0.23
C ALA A 42 9.05 0.98 -1.67
N PHE A 43 9.84 1.98 -2.03
CA PHE A 43 10.02 2.43 -3.40
C PHE A 43 11.25 1.70 -3.96
N GLY A 44 11.12 0.94 -5.06
CA GLY A 44 12.28 0.41 -5.77
C GLY A 44 13.13 1.55 -6.35
N GLY A 45 14.45 1.53 -6.13
CA GLY A 45 15.36 2.65 -6.46
C GLY A 45 15.45 2.96 -7.97
N ALA A 46 15.82 4.16 -8.41
CA ALA A 46 16.44 5.32 -7.74
C ALA A 46 15.58 6.59 -7.97
N ALA A 47 15.24 7.35 -6.93
CA ALA A 47 16.01 8.47 -6.38
C ALA A 47 16.31 9.60 -7.39
N GLN A 48 15.42 10.59 -7.43
CA GLN A 48 15.77 12.02 -7.38
C GLN A 48 14.58 12.83 -6.84
#